data_AF-T5KVP5-F1
#
_entry.id   AF-T5KVP5-F1
#
_cell.length_a   1.000
_cell.length_b   1.000
_cell.length_c   1.000
_cell.angle_alpha   90.00
_cell.angle_beta   90.00
_cell.angle_gamma   90.00
#
_symmetry.space_group_name_H-M   'P 1'
#
loop_
_entity.id
_entity.type
_entity.pdbx_description
1 polymer ?
#
loop_
_entity_poly.entity_id
_entity_poly.type
_entity_poly.pdbx_seq_one_letter_code
_entity_poly.pdbx_strand_id
1 'polypeptide(L)'
;MLDGAELEELRSLQARAYARDSSLTGADAVRLRELEERRVARPIAPRGEASPVDAVTSSASEAAGRSPVDLPDAGTERQGTHAAEVSDAETSVAEGASADAASHDIAPRVLPLLRVHWRAAAIAVAVLLIVGVGCGWMLFGRSGTASVALSAQQQEWQSALIAGGRYDQGSLRALAVEQGAVIWAATKDDGESTCLLVATSPSALPTCERTETVERTGLFGAVTLESKDEIRRELNVQLMFAPSGEPAVAVHTSEYGPGTTNGVIYENAEEAEKAKRIAGQGFEINSLWVIGYDGEVPVWTGMELEGFQTCLIYDGSDDRFPRVCADALTMQEQGATLVLNVLDDASGELVRLELPTASNGNSSLTIRREGGAGRAGGG
;
A
#
# COMPACT_ATOMS: atom_id res chain seq x y z
N MET A 1 19.20 29.18 -24.16
CA MET A 1 19.72 29.40 -22.78
C MET A 1 18.96 30.58 -22.20
N LEU A 2 18.41 30.40 -21.00
CA LEU A 2 17.76 31.49 -20.26
C LEU A 2 18.82 32.34 -19.58
N ASP A 3 18.60 33.64 -19.51
CA ASP A 3 19.44 34.53 -18.72
C ASP A 3 19.11 34.45 -17.20
N GLY A 4 19.89 35.15 -16.38
CA GLY A 4 19.74 35.11 -14.93
C GLY A 4 18.41 35.68 -14.43
N ALA A 5 17.82 36.65 -15.14
CA ALA A 5 16.54 37.24 -14.79
C ALA A 5 15.39 36.29 -15.18
N GLU A 6 15.50 35.65 -16.35
CA GLU A 6 14.55 34.65 -16.83
C GLU A 6 14.52 33.38 -15.94
N LEU A 7 15.66 32.99 -15.36
CA LEU A 7 15.71 31.89 -14.39
C LEU A 7 15.07 32.24 -13.04
N GLU A 8 15.14 33.50 -12.63
CA GLU A 8 14.45 33.99 -11.42
C GLU A 8 12.93 34.05 -11.65
N GLU A 9 12.53 34.55 -12.83
CA GLU A 9 11.14 34.60 -13.28
C GLU A 9 10.53 33.19 -13.30
N LEU A 10 11.22 32.22 -13.89
CA LEU A 10 10.80 30.81 -13.93
C LEU A 10 10.62 30.22 -12.53
N ARG A 11 11.56 30.46 -11.61
CA ARG A 11 11.44 29.99 -10.21
C ARG A 11 10.25 30.61 -9.49
N SER A 12 9.98 31.90 -9.72
CA SER A 12 8.82 32.58 -9.14
C SER A 12 7.48 32.05 -9.68
N LEU A 13 7.42 31.75 -10.98
CA LEU A 13 6.23 31.21 -11.62
C LEU A 13 5.97 29.76 -11.20
N GLN A 14 7.00 28.94 -11.09
CA GLN A 14 6.90 27.57 -10.58
C GLN A 14 6.45 27.56 -9.10
N ALA A 15 7.01 28.43 -8.27
CA ALA A 15 6.59 28.56 -6.87
C ALA A 15 5.10 28.90 -6.74
N ARG A 16 4.56 29.76 -7.62
CA ARG A 16 3.13 30.10 -7.64
C ARG A 16 2.24 29.01 -8.24
N ALA A 17 2.73 28.29 -9.25
CA ALA A 17 2.01 27.20 -9.88
C ALA A 17 1.81 26.01 -8.93
N TYR A 18 2.80 25.71 -8.08
CA TYR A 18 2.81 24.52 -7.21
C TYR A 18 2.58 24.83 -5.71
N ALA A 19 2.25 26.08 -5.35
CA ALA A 19 1.85 26.42 -3.99
C ALA A 19 0.45 25.89 -3.66
N ARG A 20 0.19 25.71 -2.36
CA ARG A 20 -1.07 25.16 -1.81
C ARG A 20 -2.34 25.89 -2.29
N ASP A 21 -2.24 27.18 -2.58
CA ASP A 21 -3.37 28.01 -3.02
C ASP A 21 -3.37 28.32 -4.53
N SER A 22 -2.48 27.67 -5.30
CA SER A 22 -2.27 27.76 -6.76
C SER A 22 -3.00 28.91 -7.47
N SER A 23 -2.46 30.13 -7.37
CA SER A 23 -3.07 31.32 -7.97
C SER A 23 -2.28 31.77 -9.22
N LEU A 24 -2.31 30.95 -10.27
CA LEU A 24 -1.66 31.28 -11.55
C LEU A 24 -2.69 31.92 -12.48
N THR A 25 -2.41 33.12 -13.00
CA THR A 25 -3.26 33.71 -14.04
C THR A 25 -3.02 33.03 -15.39
N GLY A 26 -3.97 33.12 -16.32
CA GLY A 26 -3.80 32.53 -17.66
C GLY A 26 -2.59 33.09 -18.42
N ALA A 27 -2.22 34.35 -18.18
CA ALA A 27 -1.03 34.97 -18.75
C ALA A 27 0.26 34.37 -18.15
N ASP A 28 0.28 34.16 -16.83
CA ASP A 28 1.42 33.54 -16.13
C ASP A 28 1.64 32.08 -16.56
N ALA A 29 0.56 31.34 -16.84
CA ALA A 29 0.65 29.97 -17.33
C ALA A 29 1.29 29.88 -18.72
N VAL A 30 0.95 30.80 -19.62
CA VAL A 30 1.57 30.89 -20.96
C VAL A 30 3.04 31.27 -20.83
N ARG A 31 3.36 32.23 -19.96
CA ARG A 31 4.72 32.70 -19.73
C ARG A 31 5.61 31.61 -19.12
N LEU A 32 5.08 30.83 -18.18
CA LEU A 32 5.77 29.68 -17.60
C LEU A 32 6.15 28.64 -18.66
N ARG A 33 5.20 28.29 -19.55
CA ARG A 33 5.43 27.33 -20.64
C ARG A 33 6.53 27.79 -21.60
N GLU A 34 6.52 29.07 -21.98
CA GLU A 34 7.52 29.66 -22.86
C GLU A 34 8.94 29.57 -22.26
N LEU A 35 9.08 29.86 -20.96
CA LEU A 35 10.37 29.78 -20.26
C LEU A 35 10.86 28.33 -20.13
N GLU A 36 9.95 27.38 -19.88
CA GLU A 36 10.28 25.95 -19.80
C GLU A 36 10.72 25.38 -21.16
N GLU A 37 10.02 25.72 -22.25
CA GLU A 37 10.40 25.34 -23.61
C GLU A 37 11.77 25.90 -24.00
N ARG A 38 12.07 27.16 -23.66
CA ARG A 38 13.37 27.78 -23.92
C ARG A 38 14.52 27.23 -23.07
N ARG A 39 14.21 26.65 -21.91
CA ARG A 39 15.17 25.93 -21.07
C ARG A 39 15.54 24.59 -21.69
N VAL A 40 14.57 23.89 -22.28
CA VAL A 40 14.75 22.56 -22.90
C VAL A 40 15.36 22.65 -24.30
N ALA A 41 15.07 23.71 -25.07
CA ALA A 41 15.62 23.92 -26.39
C ALA A 41 17.13 24.25 -26.34
N ARG A 42 17.97 23.21 -26.39
CA ARG A 42 19.42 23.34 -26.62
C ARG A 42 19.67 23.61 -28.10
N PRO A 43 20.38 24.69 -28.49
CA PRO A 43 20.86 24.84 -29.85
C PRO A 43 21.87 23.72 -30.15
N ILE A 44 21.57 22.86 -31.12
CA ILE A 44 22.55 21.97 -31.73
C ILE A 44 23.49 22.88 -32.53
N ALA A 45 24.65 23.18 -31.96
CA ALA A 45 25.70 23.86 -32.71
C ALA A 45 26.27 22.91 -33.78
N PRO A 46 26.53 23.38 -35.01
CA PRO A 46 27.20 22.57 -36.02
C PRO A 46 28.64 22.27 -35.56
N ARG A 47 28.98 20.99 -35.62
CA ARG A 47 30.25 20.39 -35.18
C ARG A 47 31.37 20.86 -36.11
N GLY A 48 32.16 21.82 -35.63
CA GLY A 48 33.43 22.21 -36.26
C GLY A 48 34.53 21.18 -35.99
N GLU A 49 35.38 21.02 -36.99
CA GLU A 49 36.38 19.97 -37.22
C GLU A 49 37.43 19.75 -36.13
N ALA A 50 38.00 18.54 -36.18
CA ALA A 50 38.92 17.91 -35.24
C ALA A 50 40.31 18.56 -35.10
N SER A 51 40.92 18.38 -33.93
CA SER A 51 42.32 17.97 -33.84
C SER A 51 42.68 17.27 -32.51
N PRO A 52 43.58 16.27 -32.54
CA PRO A 52 43.91 15.42 -31.41
C PRO A 52 45.14 15.94 -30.64
N VAL A 53 45.21 15.67 -29.34
CA VAL A 53 46.48 15.78 -28.58
C VAL A 53 46.60 14.57 -27.64
N ASP A 54 47.77 13.95 -27.74
CA ASP A 54 48.25 12.76 -27.04
C ASP A 54 48.41 12.91 -25.52
N ALA A 55 48.28 11.75 -24.86
CA ALA A 55 48.99 11.19 -23.71
C ALA A 55 49.55 12.13 -22.61
N VAL A 56 49.30 11.76 -21.33
CA VAL A 56 50.36 11.43 -20.34
C VAL A 56 49.77 10.63 -19.17
N THR A 57 50.42 9.50 -18.92
CA THR A 57 50.41 8.59 -17.76
C THR A 57 50.63 9.28 -16.42
N SER A 58 49.96 8.86 -15.33
CA SER A 58 50.55 8.95 -13.98
C SER A 58 49.95 7.97 -12.97
N SER A 59 50.76 6.97 -12.66
CA SER A 59 51.09 6.29 -11.40
C SER A 59 50.10 6.18 -10.22
N ALA A 60 50.15 4.97 -9.67
CA ALA A 60 49.63 4.45 -8.42
C ALA A 60 50.00 5.25 -7.14
N SER A 61 49.16 5.13 -6.12
CA SER A 61 49.54 5.24 -4.72
C SER A 61 48.63 4.36 -3.84
N GLU A 62 49.20 3.25 -3.36
CA GLU A 62 48.77 2.53 -2.15
C GLU A 62 49.06 3.39 -0.90
N ALA A 63 48.13 3.44 0.06
CA ALA A 63 48.43 3.38 1.49
C ALA A 63 47.15 3.24 2.34
N ALA A 64 47.01 2.06 2.94
CA ALA A 64 46.66 1.75 4.33
C ALA A 64 45.74 2.67 5.17
N GLY A 65 44.76 2.04 5.83
CA GLY A 65 44.03 2.63 6.96
C GLY A 65 43.03 1.69 7.63
N ARG A 66 43.47 0.54 8.14
CA ARG A 66 42.70 -0.27 9.10
C ARG A 66 43.33 -0.11 10.48
N SER A 67 42.54 0.36 11.44
CA SER A 67 42.67 -0.03 12.86
C SER A 67 41.32 0.08 13.57
N PRO A 68 41.05 -0.81 14.54
CA PRO A 68 39.81 -0.88 15.31
C PRO A 68 39.91 -0.03 16.59
N VAL A 69 38.76 0.37 17.14
CA VAL A 69 38.67 1.00 18.47
C VAL A 69 37.76 0.17 19.35
N ASP A 70 38.27 -0.09 20.55
CA ASP A 70 37.74 -0.90 21.63
C ASP A 70 37.24 0.01 22.79
N LEU A 71 36.18 -0.46 23.49
CA LEU A 71 35.79 -0.21 24.90
C LEU A 71 35.17 1.17 25.31
N PRO A 72 34.48 1.32 26.48
CA PRO A 72 34.20 0.36 27.58
C PRO A 72 32.75 0.35 28.18
N ASP A 73 32.46 -0.78 28.85
CA ASP A 73 31.92 -1.01 30.22
C ASP A 73 30.95 -0.05 30.97
N ALA A 74 30.01 -0.71 31.67
CA ALA A 74 29.46 -0.43 33.02
C ALA A 74 27.93 -0.19 33.12
N GLY A 75 27.26 -1.02 33.93
CA GLY A 75 25.88 -0.80 34.35
C GLY A 75 25.22 -1.98 35.07
N THR A 76 25.65 -2.24 36.30
CA THR A 76 25.08 -3.22 37.25
C THR A 76 23.81 -2.68 37.91
N GLU A 77 22.70 -3.45 37.96
CA GLU A 77 21.65 -3.35 39.00
C GLU A 77 20.72 -4.60 38.92
N ARG A 78 20.84 -5.58 39.82
CA ARG A 78 20.01 -5.82 41.02
C ARG A 78 18.48 -5.78 40.80
N GLN A 79 17.83 -6.95 40.80
CA GLN A 79 16.77 -7.24 41.76
C GLN A 79 16.41 -8.73 41.79
N GLY A 80 16.72 -9.37 42.92
CA GLY A 80 16.24 -10.69 43.27
C GLY A 80 15.01 -10.59 44.17
N THR A 81 13.95 -11.29 43.77
CA THR A 81 13.09 -12.17 44.59
C THR A 81 12.79 -11.75 46.03
N HIS A 82 11.52 -11.39 46.26
CA HIS A 82 10.76 -11.93 47.40
C HIS A 82 9.32 -12.20 46.98
N ALA A 83 8.97 -13.49 47.03
CA ALA A 83 7.61 -14.01 47.06
C ALA A 83 7.27 -14.35 48.51
N ALA A 84 6.03 -14.04 48.94
CA ALA A 84 5.19 -14.84 49.83
C ALA A 84 4.02 -13.96 50.31
N GLU A 85 2.85 -14.14 49.71
CA GLU A 85 1.58 -13.73 50.33
C GLU A 85 0.70 -14.98 50.36
N VAL A 86 0.49 -15.49 51.57
CA VAL A 86 -0.37 -16.63 51.89
C VAL A 86 -1.28 -16.17 53.03
N SER A 87 -2.59 -16.29 52.77
CA SER A 87 -3.68 -16.67 53.66
C SER A 87 -3.78 -15.97 55.04
N ASP A 88 -4.90 -15.31 55.30
CA ASP A 88 -5.97 -15.96 56.08
C ASP A 88 -7.27 -15.16 56.10
N ALA A 89 -8.36 -15.93 56.11
CA ALA A 89 -9.73 -15.51 56.30
C ALA A 89 -10.08 -15.55 57.80
N GLU A 90 -10.84 -14.57 58.29
CA GLU A 90 -11.79 -14.71 59.42
C GLU A 90 -12.63 -13.41 59.47
N THR A 91 -13.93 -13.47 59.21
CA THR A 91 -15.04 -13.75 60.16
C THR A 91 -15.67 -12.47 60.73
N SER A 92 -16.85 -12.18 60.18
CA SER A 92 -18.10 -11.84 60.88
C SER A 92 -18.02 -11.44 62.36
N VAL A 93 -18.31 -10.16 62.65
CA VAL A 93 -19.12 -9.79 63.82
C VAL A 93 -20.12 -8.71 63.41
N ALA A 94 -21.40 -9.08 63.42
CA ALA A 94 -22.51 -8.16 63.50
C ALA A 94 -22.71 -7.81 64.98
N GLU A 95 -22.72 -6.53 65.33
CA GLU A 95 -23.15 -6.07 66.65
C GLU A 95 -24.21 -4.99 66.51
N GLY A 96 -25.39 -5.30 67.04
CA GLY A 96 -26.56 -4.45 67.01
C GLY A 96 -26.46 -3.33 68.03
N ALA A 97 -26.93 -2.16 67.63
CA ALA A 97 -27.30 -1.09 68.53
C ALA A 97 -28.82 -0.90 68.46
N SER A 98 -29.51 -1.28 69.53
CA SER A 98 -30.92 -1.02 69.78
C SER A 98 -31.12 0.26 70.59
N ALA A 99 -32.27 0.90 70.35
CA ALA A 99 -33.02 1.81 71.24
C ALA A 99 -32.39 3.20 71.49
N ASP A 100 -33.08 4.34 71.51
CA ASP A 100 -34.50 4.70 71.46
C ASP A 100 -34.54 6.20 71.11
N ALA A 101 -35.51 6.66 70.31
CA ALA A 101 -36.10 7.99 70.50
C ALA A 101 -37.33 8.22 69.61
N ALA A 102 -38.46 8.42 70.29
CA ALA A 102 -39.57 9.29 69.93
C ALA A 102 -40.47 8.87 68.75
N SER A 103 -41.54 8.19 69.14
CA SER A 103 -42.86 8.24 68.52
C SER A 103 -43.25 9.67 68.11
N HIS A 104 -43.48 9.90 66.82
CA HIS A 104 -44.46 10.85 66.32
C HIS A 104 -45.27 10.16 65.22
N ASP A 105 -46.46 9.71 65.61
CA ASP A 105 -47.56 9.39 64.72
C ASP A 105 -47.91 10.62 63.88
N ILE A 106 -47.57 10.58 62.59
CA ILE A 106 -48.24 11.40 61.58
C ILE A 106 -48.70 10.46 60.48
N ALA A 107 -49.96 10.06 60.57
CA ALA A 107 -50.66 9.28 59.58
C ALA A 107 -50.54 9.93 58.17
N PRO A 108 -50.28 9.14 57.11
CA PRO A 108 -50.27 9.66 55.75
C PRO A 108 -51.72 9.83 55.26
N ARG A 109 -52.29 11.02 55.46
CA ARG A 109 -53.51 11.45 54.75
C ARG A 109 -53.16 12.01 53.38
N VAL A 110 -52.70 11.16 52.47
CA VAL A 110 -52.56 11.52 51.03
C VAL A 110 -52.94 10.37 50.10
N LEU A 111 -54.00 9.63 50.44
CA LEU A 111 -54.53 8.54 49.60
C LEU A 111 -56.05 8.68 49.43
N PRO A 112 -56.50 9.66 48.62
CA PRO A 112 -57.49 9.28 47.60
C PRO A 112 -57.27 9.92 46.22
N LEU A 113 -56.28 10.81 46.04
CA LEU A 113 -56.00 11.47 44.75
C LEU A 113 -54.96 10.72 43.89
N LEU A 114 -54.12 9.86 44.48
CA LEU A 114 -53.05 9.17 43.75
C LEU A 114 -53.56 8.04 42.83
N ARG A 115 -54.76 7.47 43.11
CA ARG A 115 -55.33 6.40 42.27
C ARG A 115 -55.87 6.89 40.92
N VAL A 116 -56.29 8.16 40.83
CA VAL A 116 -56.85 8.72 39.60
C VAL A 116 -55.75 9.15 38.62
N HIS A 117 -54.59 9.58 39.14
CA HIS A 117 -53.49 10.08 38.31
C HIS A 117 -52.35 9.07 38.07
N TRP A 118 -52.39 7.88 38.68
CA TRP A 118 -51.36 6.86 38.44
C TRP A 118 -51.27 6.42 36.97
N ARG A 119 -52.40 6.40 36.26
CA ARG A 119 -52.43 6.12 34.82
C ARG A 119 -51.76 7.24 34.01
N ALA A 120 -51.97 8.51 34.39
CA ALA A 120 -51.31 9.64 33.75
C ALA A 120 -49.80 9.68 34.05
N ALA A 121 -49.40 9.32 35.27
CA ALA A 121 -47.99 9.18 35.66
C ALA A 121 -47.32 8.03 34.91
N ALA A 122 -47.98 6.88 34.76
CA ALA A 122 -47.46 5.75 33.99
C ALA A 122 -47.29 6.09 32.50
N ILE A 123 -48.23 6.85 31.90
CA ILE A 123 -48.12 7.34 30.52
C ILE A 123 -46.96 8.33 30.40
N ALA A 124 -46.80 9.26 31.34
CA ALA A 124 -45.71 10.22 31.32
C ALA A 124 -44.33 9.54 31.41
N VAL A 125 -44.20 8.51 32.27
CA VAL A 125 -42.98 7.70 32.37
C VAL A 125 -42.74 6.90 31.09
N ALA A 126 -43.76 6.30 30.49
CA ALA A 126 -43.63 5.57 29.24
C ALA A 126 -43.21 6.49 28.08
N VAL A 127 -43.76 7.71 28.01
CA VAL A 127 -43.35 8.71 27.01
C VAL A 127 -41.91 9.15 27.24
N LEU A 128 -41.51 9.42 28.49
CA LEU A 128 -40.12 9.75 28.83
C LEU A 128 -39.15 8.60 28.50
N LEU A 129 -39.54 7.35 28.70
CA LEU A 129 -38.74 6.18 28.31
C LEU A 129 -38.63 6.05 26.78
N ILE A 130 -39.72 6.25 26.03
CA ILE A 130 -39.69 6.21 24.57
C ILE A 130 -38.83 7.35 24.01
N VAL A 131 -38.94 8.55 24.57
CA VAL A 131 -38.12 9.70 24.18
C VAL A 131 -36.67 9.48 24.59
N GLY A 132 -36.41 8.96 25.79
CA GLY A 132 -35.06 8.65 26.26
C GLY A 132 -34.39 7.56 25.42
N VAL A 133 -35.11 6.50 25.07
CA VAL A 133 -34.65 5.43 24.19
C VAL A 133 -34.48 5.95 22.76
N GLY A 134 -35.42 6.77 22.25
CA GLY A 134 -35.34 7.34 20.91
C GLY A 134 -34.19 8.34 20.74
N CYS A 135 -34.01 9.25 21.71
CA CYS A 135 -32.89 10.19 21.74
C CYS A 135 -31.56 9.47 21.99
N GLY A 136 -31.52 8.47 22.88
CA GLY A 136 -30.34 7.65 23.11
C GLY A 136 -29.94 6.86 21.86
N TRP A 137 -30.91 6.31 21.13
CA TRP A 137 -30.66 5.58 19.89
C TRP A 137 -30.25 6.50 18.73
N MET A 138 -30.77 7.73 18.66
CA MET A 138 -30.30 8.69 17.66
C MET A 138 -28.91 9.26 17.95
N LEU A 139 -28.56 9.45 19.23
CA LEU A 139 -27.27 10.02 19.62
C LEU A 139 -26.14 8.97 19.65
N PHE A 140 -26.44 7.71 19.99
CA PHE A 140 -25.42 6.65 20.14
C PHE A 140 -25.61 5.44 19.22
N GLY A 141 -26.77 5.29 18.57
CA GLY A 141 -27.05 4.15 17.68
C GLY A 141 -26.43 4.26 16.27
N ARG A 142 -25.80 5.40 15.96
CA ARG A 142 -25.08 5.63 14.70
C ARG A 142 -23.57 5.43 14.79
N SER A 143 -23.05 5.05 15.96
CA SER A 143 -21.62 4.84 16.21
C SER A 143 -21.21 3.41 15.86
N GLY A 144 -21.24 3.08 14.57
CA GLY A 144 -20.72 1.80 14.09
C GLY A 144 -20.88 1.68 12.59
N THR A 145 -19.75 1.71 11.89
CA THR A 145 -19.64 1.14 10.54
C THR A 145 -20.28 -0.24 10.50
N ALA A 146 -20.84 -0.60 9.33
CA ALA A 146 -21.60 -1.82 9.12
C ALA A 146 -20.91 -3.03 9.78
N SER A 147 -21.58 -3.67 10.73
CA SER A 147 -21.05 -4.82 11.45
C SER A 147 -20.78 -5.94 10.45
N VAL A 148 -19.53 -6.39 10.38
CA VAL A 148 -19.13 -7.54 9.59
C VAL A 148 -19.85 -8.78 10.11
N ALA A 149 -20.56 -9.48 9.23
CA ALA A 149 -21.27 -10.71 9.61
C ALA A 149 -20.27 -11.86 9.80
N LEU A 150 -20.05 -12.25 11.05
CA LEU A 150 -19.14 -13.34 11.40
C LEU A 150 -19.88 -14.68 11.47
N SER A 151 -19.25 -15.74 10.97
CA SER A 151 -19.71 -17.11 11.15
C SER A 151 -19.65 -17.55 12.62
N ALA A 152 -20.34 -18.63 12.99
CA ALA A 152 -20.30 -19.17 14.36
C ALA A 152 -18.86 -19.47 14.82
N GLN A 153 -18.05 -20.06 13.93
CA GLN A 153 -16.63 -20.33 14.21
C GLN A 153 -15.82 -19.04 14.42
N GLN A 154 -16.06 -18.00 13.63
CA GLN A 154 -15.38 -16.72 13.78
C GLN A 154 -15.81 -15.96 15.05
N GLN A 155 -17.06 -16.13 15.49
CA GLN A 155 -17.56 -15.62 16.77
C GLN A 155 -16.89 -16.31 17.97
N GLU A 156 -16.64 -17.61 17.87
CA GLU A 156 -15.83 -18.33 18.87
C GLU A 156 -14.40 -17.78 18.93
N TRP A 157 -13.77 -17.49 17.78
CA TRP A 157 -12.45 -16.84 17.74
C TRP A 157 -12.47 -15.47 18.40
N GLN A 158 -13.48 -14.64 18.10
CA GLN A 158 -13.63 -13.33 18.75
C GLN A 158 -13.78 -13.47 20.27
N SER A 159 -14.57 -14.44 20.73
CA SER A 159 -14.77 -14.71 22.15
C SER A 159 -13.47 -15.15 22.83
N ALA A 160 -12.67 -15.99 22.16
CA ALA A 160 -11.34 -16.38 22.64
C ALA A 160 -10.37 -15.19 22.72
N LEU A 161 -10.39 -14.28 21.74
CA LEU A 161 -9.58 -13.05 21.75
C LEU A 161 -9.96 -12.11 22.90
N ILE A 162 -11.26 -11.94 23.15
CA ILE A 162 -11.77 -11.14 24.27
C ILE A 162 -11.41 -11.79 25.61
N ALA A 163 -11.65 -13.09 25.76
CA ALA A 163 -11.35 -13.84 26.98
C ALA A 163 -9.86 -13.84 27.33
N GLY A 164 -8.98 -13.71 26.33
CA GLY A 164 -7.54 -13.58 26.54
C GLY A 164 -7.13 -12.30 27.26
N GLY A 165 -8.00 -11.28 27.35
CA GLY A 165 -7.74 -10.05 28.12
C GLY A 165 -6.54 -9.23 27.65
N ARG A 166 -6.07 -9.44 26.40
CA ARG A 166 -4.86 -8.80 25.86
C ARG A 166 -5.11 -7.42 25.24
N TYR A 167 -6.37 -7.03 25.09
CA TYR A 167 -6.79 -5.81 24.40
C TYR A 167 -7.75 -5.03 25.30
N ASP A 168 -7.85 -3.72 25.05
CA ASP A 168 -8.73 -2.85 25.84
C ASP A 168 -10.18 -3.31 25.68
N GLN A 169 -10.96 -3.25 26.77
CA GLN A 169 -12.34 -3.75 26.76
C GLN A 169 -13.19 -3.00 25.73
N GLY A 170 -13.85 -3.75 24.84
CA GLY A 170 -14.70 -3.20 23.79
C GLY A 170 -13.97 -2.57 22.60
N SER A 171 -12.63 -2.64 22.55
CA SER A 171 -11.85 -2.12 21.42
C SER A 171 -11.84 -3.06 20.21
N LEU A 172 -12.01 -4.37 20.42
CA LEU A 172 -11.93 -5.39 19.37
C LEU A 172 -13.11 -5.26 18.39
N ARG A 173 -12.81 -4.99 17.12
CA ARG A 173 -13.79 -4.77 16.05
C ARG A 173 -13.38 -5.53 14.79
N ALA A 174 -14.30 -6.32 14.25
CA ALA A 174 -14.11 -6.94 12.94
C ALA A 174 -14.33 -5.89 11.84
N LEU A 175 -13.37 -5.77 10.93
CA LEU A 175 -13.38 -4.78 9.84
C LEU A 175 -13.70 -5.40 8.48
N ALA A 176 -13.26 -6.63 8.23
CA ALA A 176 -13.56 -7.36 7.00
C ALA A 176 -13.40 -8.88 7.17
N VAL A 177 -14.01 -9.64 6.25
CA VAL A 177 -13.73 -11.06 6.03
C VAL A 177 -13.34 -11.23 4.57
N GLU A 178 -12.15 -11.77 4.31
CA GLU A 178 -11.60 -11.93 2.96
C GLU A 178 -10.94 -13.31 2.86
N GLN A 179 -11.30 -14.10 1.84
CA GLN A 179 -10.75 -15.45 1.62
C GLN A 179 -10.78 -16.37 2.87
N GLY A 180 -11.81 -16.24 3.71
CA GLY A 180 -11.95 -17.00 4.95
C GLY A 180 -11.13 -16.48 6.13
N ALA A 181 -10.25 -15.51 5.92
CA ALA A 181 -9.57 -14.78 6.98
C ALA A 181 -10.47 -13.66 7.54
N VAL A 182 -10.46 -13.47 8.85
CA VAL A 182 -11.10 -12.31 9.48
C VAL A 182 -10.03 -11.30 9.86
N ILE A 183 -10.33 -10.04 9.60
CA ILE A 183 -9.47 -8.90 9.90
C ILE A 183 -10.12 -8.11 11.02
N TRP A 184 -9.42 -7.99 12.16
CA TRP A 184 -9.85 -7.17 13.29
C TRP A 184 -8.87 -6.03 13.54
N ALA A 185 -9.41 -4.95 14.07
CA ALA A 185 -8.65 -3.94 14.80
C ALA A 185 -8.96 -4.04 16.30
N ALA A 186 -7.96 -3.76 17.13
CA ALA A 186 -8.11 -3.62 18.57
C ALA A 186 -7.14 -2.56 19.08
N THR A 187 -7.35 -2.09 20.30
CA THR A 187 -6.38 -1.23 20.99
C THR A 187 -5.81 -1.94 22.21
N LYS A 188 -4.64 -1.46 22.66
CA LYS A 188 -3.99 -1.86 23.90
C LYS A 188 -3.52 -0.63 24.66
N ASP A 189 -3.32 -0.84 25.95
CA ASP A 189 -2.70 0.14 26.85
C ASP A 189 -3.52 1.45 26.82
N ASP A 190 -4.84 1.33 27.03
CA ASP A 190 -5.79 2.45 27.04
C ASP A 190 -5.81 3.27 25.73
N GLY A 191 -5.63 2.59 24.60
CA GLY A 191 -5.61 3.23 23.28
C GLY A 191 -4.24 3.70 22.80
N GLU A 192 -3.17 3.57 23.58
CA GLU A 192 -1.82 3.99 23.18
C GLU A 192 -1.28 3.19 21.99
N SER A 193 -1.69 1.93 21.85
CA SER A 193 -1.31 1.07 20.73
C SER A 193 -2.52 0.58 19.95
N THR A 194 -2.43 0.62 18.63
CA THR A 194 -3.40 0.03 17.70
C THR A 194 -2.86 -1.27 17.15
N CYS A 195 -3.66 -2.32 17.21
CA CYS A 195 -3.33 -3.65 16.75
C CYS A 195 -4.21 -4.06 15.57
N LEU A 196 -3.56 -4.57 14.52
CA LEU A 196 -4.16 -5.28 13.41
C LEU A 196 -4.04 -6.78 13.67
N LEU A 197 -5.15 -7.50 13.60
CA LEU A 197 -5.18 -8.95 13.71
C LEU A 197 -5.74 -9.53 12.42
N VAL A 198 -4.98 -10.41 11.79
CA VAL A 198 -5.46 -11.20 10.65
C VAL A 198 -5.44 -12.66 11.07
N ALA A 199 -6.61 -13.31 11.11
CA ALA A 199 -6.67 -14.73 11.48
C ALA A 199 -7.40 -15.56 10.44
N THR A 200 -6.73 -16.63 10.04
CA THR A 200 -7.25 -17.76 9.28
C THR A 200 -7.59 -18.94 10.20
N SER A 201 -7.28 -18.83 11.50
CA SER A 201 -7.42 -19.86 12.52
C SER A 201 -7.63 -19.20 13.91
N PRO A 202 -7.89 -19.96 14.99
CA PRO A 202 -8.06 -19.41 16.34
C PRO A 202 -6.83 -18.62 16.85
N SER A 203 -5.65 -18.85 16.26
CA SER A 203 -4.45 -18.08 16.52
C SER A 203 -4.27 -16.99 15.46
N ALA A 204 -4.54 -15.74 15.83
CA ALA A 204 -4.11 -14.56 15.10
C ALA A 204 -2.74 -14.11 15.63
N LEU A 205 -1.78 -13.83 14.75
CA LEU A 205 -0.59 -13.08 15.13
C LEU A 205 -0.92 -11.60 15.02
N PRO A 206 -0.96 -10.84 16.12
CA PRO A 206 -1.24 -9.42 16.06
C PRO A 206 0.00 -8.66 15.59
N THR A 207 -0.21 -7.68 14.72
CA THR A 207 0.77 -6.62 14.47
C THR A 207 0.27 -5.40 15.23
N CYS A 208 1.05 -4.87 16.16
CA CYS A 208 0.68 -3.71 16.97
C CYS A 208 1.72 -2.61 16.81
N GLU A 209 1.27 -1.37 16.80
CA GLU A 209 2.12 -0.18 16.74
C GLU A 209 1.46 0.96 17.53
N ARG A 210 2.22 1.98 17.93
CA ARG A 210 1.66 3.16 18.60
C ARG A 210 0.59 3.81 17.73
N THR A 211 -0.55 4.15 18.32
CA THR A 211 -1.70 4.72 17.60
C THR A 211 -1.34 5.97 16.80
N GLU A 212 -0.51 6.85 17.35
CA GLU A 212 0.01 8.04 16.65
C GLU A 212 0.79 7.70 15.37
N THR A 213 1.58 6.61 15.40
CA THR A 213 2.31 6.13 14.21
C THR A 213 1.32 5.61 13.17
N VAL A 214 0.31 4.83 13.60
CA VAL A 214 -0.72 4.27 12.72
C VAL A 214 -1.56 5.38 12.07
N GLU A 215 -1.85 6.48 12.78
CA GLU A 215 -2.52 7.65 12.21
C GLU A 215 -1.71 8.32 11.09
N ARG A 216 -0.38 8.30 11.19
CA ARG A 216 0.51 8.95 10.21
C ARG A 216 0.85 8.07 9.02
N THR A 217 1.10 6.79 9.24
CA THR A 217 1.67 5.88 8.22
C THR A 217 0.81 4.65 7.96
N GLY A 218 -0.26 4.46 8.71
CA GLY A 218 -1.01 3.21 8.72
C GLY A 218 -0.23 2.07 9.38
N LEU A 219 -0.84 0.89 9.34
CA LEU A 219 -0.28 -0.34 9.88
C LEU A 219 -0.47 -1.47 8.87
N PHE A 220 0.62 -2.15 8.53
CA PHE A 220 0.61 -3.26 7.58
C PHE A 220 0.65 -4.61 8.30
N GLY A 221 -0.11 -5.57 7.80
CA GLY A 221 -0.05 -6.96 8.23
C GLY A 221 -0.21 -7.90 7.04
N ALA A 222 0.44 -9.06 7.09
CA ALA A 222 0.33 -10.10 6.07
C ALA A 222 0.13 -11.48 6.70
N VAL A 223 -0.67 -12.32 6.07
CA VAL A 223 -0.83 -13.73 6.46
C VAL A 223 -0.80 -14.64 5.26
N THR A 224 -0.11 -15.78 5.38
CA THR A 224 -0.17 -16.84 4.36
C THR A 224 -1.52 -17.55 4.43
N LEU A 225 -2.27 -17.53 3.33
CA LEU A 225 -3.55 -18.25 3.20
C LEU A 225 -3.31 -19.71 2.82
N GLU A 226 -2.44 -19.94 1.85
CA GLU A 226 -2.14 -21.25 1.28
C GLU A 226 -0.69 -21.30 0.80
N SER A 227 -0.07 -22.48 0.90
CA SER A 227 1.23 -22.77 0.29
C SER A 227 1.14 -24.14 -0.38
N LYS A 228 1.12 -24.17 -1.70
CA LYS A 228 0.94 -25.38 -2.51
C LYS A 228 1.79 -25.29 -3.78
N ASP A 229 2.42 -26.40 -4.16
CA ASP A 229 3.18 -26.52 -5.43
C ASP A 229 4.19 -25.37 -5.63
N GLU A 230 4.93 -25.01 -4.57
CA GLU A 230 5.90 -23.88 -4.53
C GLU A 230 5.30 -22.48 -4.72
N ILE A 231 3.97 -22.37 -4.83
CA ILE A 231 3.23 -21.11 -4.86
C ILE A 231 2.66 -20.83 -3.46
N ARG A 232 2.99 -19.66 -2.94
CA ARG A 232 2.53 -19.15 -1.64
C ARG A 232 1.58 -17.98 -1.86
N ARG A 233 0.32 -18.14 -1.45
CA ARG A 233 -0.66 -17.05 -1.48
C ARG A 233 -0.68 -16.33 -0.14
N GLU A 234 -0.44 -15.01 -0.16
CA GLU A 234 -0.47 -14.14 1.01
C GLU A 234 -1.60 -13.11 0.90
N LEU A 235 -2.32 -12.93 2.00
CA LEU A 235 -3.27 -11.85 2.18
C LEU A 235 -2.56 -10.68 2.85
N ASN A 236 -2.48 -9.56 2.14
CA ASN A 236 -1.86 -8.32 2.59
C ASN A 236 -2.95 -7.34 3.01
N VAL A 237 -2.80 -6.78 4.20
CA VAL A 237 -3.80 -5.91 4.84
C VAL A 237 -3.12 -4.62 5.28
N GLN A 238 -3.66 -3.49 4.82
CA GLN A 238 -3.25 -2.16 5.23
C GLN A 238 -4.37 -1.54 6.06
N LEU A 239 -4.12 -1.32 7.34
CA LEU A 239 -5.00 -0.57 8.24
C LEU A 239 -4.62 0.92 8.20
N MET A 240 -5.64 1.77 8.14
CA MET A 240 -5.54 3.23 8.20
C MET A 240 -6.74 3.78 8.96
N PHE A 241 -6.64 5.01 9.46
CA PHE A 241 -7.81 5.70 10.01
C PHE A 241 -8.50 6.54 8.93
N ALA A 242 -9.82 6.42 8.86
CA ALA A 242 -10.65 7.33 8.08
C ALA A 242 -10.60 8.74 8.70
N PRO A 243 -11.03 9.80 7.98
CA PRO A 243 -11.13 11.14 8.54
C PRO A 243 -12.04 11.24 9.78
N SER A 244 -12.93 10.27 9.99
CA SER A 244 -13.76 10.12 11.19
C SER A 244 -12.99 9.61 12.42
N GLY A 245 -11.73 9.18 12.25
CA GLY A 245 -10.94 8.50 13.28
C GLY A 245 -11.25 7.00 13.40
N GLU A 246 -12.16 6.47 12.57
CA GLU A 246 -12.50 5.04 12.59
C GLU A 246 -11.47 4.23 11.79
N PRO A 247 -11.06 3.03 12.27
CA PRO A 247 -10.14 2.18 11.54
C PRO A 247 -10.82 1.60 10.29
N ALA A 248 -10.12 1.65 9.17
CA ALA A 248 -10.50 1.08 7.89
C ALA A 248 -9.35 0.23 7.34
N VAL A 249 -9.66 -0.77 6.53
CA VAL A 249 -8.65 -1.66 5.94
C VAL A 249 -8.77 -1.70 4.42
N ALA A 250 -7.61 -1.68 3.75
CA ALA A 250 -7.47 -2.06 2.36
C ALA A 250 -6.81 -3.43 2.31
N VAL A 251 -7.36 -4.33 1.49
CA VAL A 251 -6.93 -5.73 1.44
C VAL A 251 -6.58 -6.09 0.01
N HIS A 252 -5.47 -6.79 -0.19
CA HIS A 252 -5.12 -7.38 -1.47
C HIS A 252 -4.47 -8.74 -1.27
N THR A 253 -4.55 -9.59 -2.28
CA THR A 253 -3.94 -10.93 -2.26
C THR A 253 -2.82 -10.99 -3.29
N SER A 254 -1.69 -11.54 -2.87
CA SER A 254 -0.50 -11.72 -3.70
C SER A 254 -0.10 -13.19 -3.71
N GLU A 255 0.40 -13.69 -4.83
CA GLU A 255 0.85 -15.08 -5.01
C GLU A 255 2.34 -15.10 -5.32
N TYR A 256 3.16 -15.61 -4.42
CA TYR A 256 4.61 -15.69 -4.58
C TYR A 256 5.00 -17.09 -5.07
N GLY A 257 5.64 -17.20 -6.21
CA GLY A 257 6.19 -18.46 -6.70
C GLY A 257 6.62 -18.38 -8.16
N PRO A 258 7.22 -19.45 -8.69
CA PRO A 258 7.51 -19.54 -10.12
C PRO A 258 6.24 -19.34 -10.96
N GLY A 259 6.29 -18.46 -11.96
CA GLY A 259 5.17 -18.21 -12.87
C GLY A 259 4.04 -17.35 -12.31
N THR A 260 4.18 -16.78 -11.11
CA THR A 260 3.23 -15.80 -10.57
C THR A 260 3.62 -14.37 -10.98
N THR A 261 2.63 -13.51 -11.22
CA THR A 261 2.83 -12.14 -11.75
C THR A 261 2.91 -11.10 -10.63
N ASN A 262 3.51 -11.46 -9.50
CA ASN A 262 3.44 -10.65 -8.30
C ASN A 262 4.09 -9.28 -8.48
N GLY A 263 3.30 -8.21 -8.26
CA GLY A 263 3.77 -6.83 -8.40
C GLY A 263 3.77 -6.29 -9.83
N VAL A 264 3.44 -7.12 -10.83
CA VAL A 264 3.23 -6.68 -12.21
C VAL A 264 1.74 -6.59 -12.48
N ILE A 265 1.29 -5.40 -12.90
CA ILE A 265 -0.09 -5.16 -13.28
C ILE A 265 -0.12 -5.06 -14.81
N TYR A 266 -0.84 -6.00 -15.43
CA TYR A 266 -1.14 -5.96 -16.86
C TYR A 266 -2.47 -5.23 -17.09
N GLU A 267 -2.67 -4.70 -18.30
CA GLU A 267 -3.86 -3.93 -18.64
C GLU A 267 -5.13 -4.79 -18.54
N ASN A 268 -5.02 -6.07 -18.94
CA ASN A 268 -6.15 -6.99 -18.95
C ASN A 268 -5.70 -8.47 -18.77
N ALA A 269 -6.69 -9.35 -18.62
CA ALA A 269 -6.45 -10.79 -18.41
C ALA A 269 -5.79 -11.46 -19.62
N GLU A 270 -6.03 -10.97 -20.84
CA GLU A 270 -5.40 -11.53 -22.03
C GLU A 270 -3.90 -11.28 -22.00
N GLU A 271 -3.48 -10.04 -21.76
CA GLU A 271 -2.07 -9.65 -21.60
C GLU A 271 -1.37 -10.46 -20.50
N ALA A 272 -2.03 -10.69 -19.37
CA ALA A 272 -1.50 -11.54 -18.29
C ALA A 272 -1.25 -13.00 -18.75
N GLU A 273 -2.15 -13.57 -19.56
CA GLU A 273 -1.94 -14.91 -20.13
C GLU A 273 -0.81 -14.92 -21.17
N LYS A 274 -0.62 -13.83 -21.93
CA LYS A 274 0.52 -13.71 -22.85
C LYS A 274 1.84 -13.66 -22.10
N ALA A 275 1.93 -12.90 -21.01
CA ALA A 275 3.10 -12.85 -20.15
C ALA A 275 3.48 -14.25 -19.62
N LYS A 276 2.48 -15.06 -19.21
CA LYS A 276 2.72 -16.45 -18.80
C LYS A 276 3.28 -17.32 -19.93
N ARG A 277 2.78 -17.16 -21.16
CA ARG A 277 3.31 -17.88 -22.33
C ARG A 277 4.75 -17.49 -22.63
N ILE A 278 5.07 -16.19 -22.58
CA ILE A 278 6.44 -15.68 -22.77
C ILE A 278 7.35 -16.22 -21.65
N ALA A 279 6.91 -16.17 -20.39
CA ALA A 279 7.64 -16.73 -19.26
C ALA A 279 7.94 -18.23 -19.42
N GLY A 280 6.99 -19.00 -19.96
CA GLY A 280 7.16 -20.41 -20.31
C GLY A 280 8.28 -20.69 -21.31
N GLN A 281 8.83 -19.67 -21.97
CA GLN A 281 9.96 -19.76 -22.91
C GLN A 281 11.29 -19.29 -22.34
N GLY A 282 11.42 -19.28 -21.01
CA GLY A 282 12.67 -18.96 -20.32
C GLY A 282 12.80 -17.50 -19.90
N PHE A 283 11.69 -16.79 -19.74
CA PHE A 283 11.67 -15.41 -19.25
C PHE A 283 11.24 -15.31 -17.79
N GLU A 284 11.82 -14.37 -17.05
CA GLU A 284 11.36 -14.03 -15.71
C GLU A 284 10.03 -13.28 -15.80
N ILE A 285 8.93 -13.90 -15.36
CA ILE A 285 7.58 -13.32 -15.50
C ILE A 285 7.42 -11.95 -14.83
N ASN A 286 8.12 -11.69 -13.72
CA ASN A 286 8.06 -10.40 -13.02
C ASN A 286 8.91 -9.31 -13.67
N SER A 287 9.72 -9.69 -14.67
CA SER A 287 10.46 -8.76 -15.52
C SER A 287 9.73 -8.46 -16.84
N LEU A 288 8.56 -9.07 -17.09
CA LEU A 288 7.82 -8.83 -18.32
C LEU A 288 6.93 -7.61 -18.16
N TRP A 289 7.12 -6.62 -19.03
CA TRP A 289 6.21 -5.48 -19.14
C TRP A 289 6.04 -5.05 -20.59
N VAL A 290 4.84 -4.58 -20.93
CA VAL A 290 4.56 -3.99 -22.23
C VAL A 290 5.18 -2.60 -22.30
N ILE A 291 5.99 -2.37 -23.33
CA ILE A 291 6.68 -1.10 -23.56
C ILE A 291 6.02 -0.25 -24.67
N GLY A 292 5.05 -0.84 -25.37
CA GLY A 292 4.23 -0.18 -26.37
C GLY A 292 3.45 -1.21 -27.20
N TYR A 293 2.71 -0.72 -28.18
CA TYR A 293 1.89 -1.54 -29.06
C TYR A 293 2.15 -1.18 -30.53
N ASP A 294 2.17 -2.21 -31.39
CA ASP A 294 2.12 -2.09 -32.83
C ASP A 294 0.68 -2.41 -33.29
N GLY A 295 -0.18 -1.39 -33.35
CA GLY A 295 -1.62 -1.61 -33.46
C GLY A 295 -2.15 -2.24 -32.19
N GLU A 296 -2.73 -3.44 -32.29
CA GLU A 296 -3.24 -4.22 -31.15
C GLU A 296 -2.21 -5.26 -30.65
N VAL A 297 -1.03 -5.31 -31.26
CA VAL A 297 0.02 -6.27 -30.88
C VAL A 297 0.90 -5.66 -29.80
N PRO A 298 0.99 -6.27 -28.60
CA PRO A 298 1.87 -5.78 -27.56
C PRO A 298 3.35 -6.06 -27.90
N VAL A 299 4.18 -5.10 -27.59
CA VAL A 299 5.64 -5.20 -27.64
C VAL A 299 6.15 -5.21 -26.21
N TRP A 300 6.85 -6.27 -25.86
CA TRP A 300 7.28 -6.55 -24.51
C TRP A 300 8.77 -6.31 -24.35
N THR A 301 9.17 -6.07 -23.11
CA THR A 301 10.55 -6.29 -22.69
C THR A 301 10.57 -7.18 -21.46
N GLY A 302 11.67 -7.89 -21.28
CA GLY A 302 11.94 -8.61 -20.04
C GLY A 302 13.30 -9.29 -20.03
N MET A 303 13.58 -9.97 -18.93
CA MET A 303 14.85 -10.63 -18.65
C MET A 303 14.76 -12.11 -18.93
N GLU A 304 15.68 -12.61 -19.76
CA GLU A 304 15.86 -14.04 -20.00
C GLU A 304 16.56 -14.69 -18.79
N LEU A 305 16.05 -15.84 -18.34
CA LEU A 305 16.52 -16.54 -17.14
C LEU A 305 17.92 -17.17 -17.30
N GLU A 306 18.27 -17.64 -18.49
CA GLU A 306 19.54 -18.34 -18.73
C GLU A 306 20.71 -17.37 -18.92
N GLY A 307 20.50 -16.32 -19.72
CA GLY A 307 21.54 -15.33 -20.05
C GLY A 307 21.54 -14.07 -19.19
N PHE A 308 20.50 -13.85 -18.38
CA PHE A 308 20.24 -12.57 -17.68
C PHE A 308 20.26 -11.36 -18.63
N GLN A 309 19.85 -11.58 -19.89
CA GLN A 309 19.82 -10.56 -20.92
C GLN A 309 18.48 -9.85 -20.93
N THR A 310 18.49 -8.54 -21.20
CA THR A 310 17.26 -7.79 -21.48
C THR A 310 16.89 -8.00 -22.92
N CYS A 311 15.65 -8.42 -23.17
CA CYS A 311 15.15 -8.74 -24.49
C CYS A 311 13.97 -7.84 -24.87
N LEU A 312 13.94 -7.41 -26.13
CA LEU A 312 12.77 -6.83 -26.79
C LEU A 312 12.05 -7.97 -27.50
N ILE A 313 10.76 -8.14 -27.24
CA ILE A 313 9.96 -9.31 -27.64
C ILE A 313 8.69 -8.83 -28.35
N TYR A 314 8.39 -9.41 -29.50
CA TYR A 314 7.18 -9.13 -30.27
C TYR A 314 6.18 -10.29 -30.18
N ASP A 315 4.94 -9.99 -29.79
CA ASP A 315 3.86 -10.98 -29.58
C ASP A 315 2.90 -11.10 -30.78
N GLY A 316 3.19 -10.44 -31.91
CA GLY A 316 2.28 -10.41 -33.07
C GLY A 316 2.48 -11.52 -34.10
N SER A 317 3.54 -12.30 -33.96
CA SER A 317 3.80 -13.46 -34.81
C SER A 317 3.48 -14.75 -34.06
N ASP A 318 3.75 -15.90 -34.67
CA ASP A 318 3.57 -17.24 -34.09
C ASP A 318 4.02 -17.42 -32.61
N ASP A 319 3.72 -18.60 -32.05
CA ASP A 319 4.02 -18.97 -30.65
C ASP A 319 5.51 -18.90 -30.26
N ARG A 320 6.43 -18.44 -31.13
CA ARG A 320 7.87 -18.35 -30.86
C ARG A 320 8.34 -16.99 -30.38
N PHE A 321 7.50 -15.96 -30.42
CA PHE A 321 7.82 -14.60 -29.94
C PHE A 321 9.21 -14.10 -30.38
N PRO A 322 9.36 -13.61 -31.63
CA PRO A 322 10.60 -13.04 -32.14
C PRO A 322 11.17 -12.04 -31.15
N ARG A 323 12.47 -12.15 -30.91
CA ARG A 323 13.14 -11.42 -29.85
C ARG A 323 14.58 -11.07 -30.22
N VAL A 324 15.05 -9.99 -29.64
CA VAL A 324 16.47 -9.61 -29.65
C VAL A 324 16.88 -9.29 -28.22
N CYS A 325 18.00 -9.86 -27.78
CA CYS A 325 18.48 -9.75 -26.42
C CYS A 325 19.86 -9.09 -26.38
N ALA A 326 20.12 -8.33 -25.33
CA ALA A 326 21.45 -7.80 -25.03
C ALA A 326 21.72 -7.91 -23.53
N ASP A 327 22.95 -8.21 -23.17
CA ASP A 327 23.40 -8.17 -21.78
C ASP A 327 23.66 -6.71 -21.32
N ALA A 328 23.70 -6.53 -20.01
CA ALA A 328 23.86 -5.21 -19.39
C ALA A 328 25.18 -4.51 -19.78
N LEU A 329 26.26 -5.27 -19.99
CA LEU A 329 27.56 -4.71 -20.37
C LEU A 329 27.51 -4.19 -21.81
N THR A 330 26.98 -4.99 -22.75
CA THR A 330 26.74 -4.58 -24.13
C THR A 330 25.85 -3.34 -24.20
N MET A 331 24.80 -3.30 -23.38
CA MET A 331 23.90 -2.14 -23.29
C MET A 331 24.60 -0.87 -22.79
N GLN A 332 25.47 -1.00 -21.79
CA GLN A 332 26.19 0.12 -21.19
C GLN A 332 27.34 0.64 -22.07
N GLU A 333 28.10 -0.25 -22.70
CA GLU A 333 29.29 0.11 -23.49
C GLU A 333 28.94 0.70 -24.85
N GLN A 334 27.85 0.25 -25.47
CA GLN A 334 27.51 0.61 -26.84
C GLN A 334 26.39 1.65 -26.95
N GLY A 335 25.84 2.13 -25.81
CA GLY A 335 24.60 2.91 -25.81
C GLY A 335 23.50 2.16 -26.55
N ALA A 336 23.40 0.85 -26.28
CA ALA A 336 22.78 -0.08 -27.21
C ALA A 336 21.31 0.27 -27.48
N THR A 337 20.89 0.00 -28.69
CA THR A 337 19.48 0.01 -29.07
C THR A 337 19.14 -1.42 -29.42
N LEU A 338 18.15 -1.98 -28.73
CA LEU A 338 17.58 -3.26 -29.13
C LEU A 338 16.79 -3.02 -30.42
N VAL A 339 17.23 -3.63 -31.52
CA VAL A 339 16.58 -3.51 -32.82
C VAL A 339 16.06 -4.89 -33.23
N LEU A 340 14.74 -5.02 -33.26
CA LEU A 340 14.05 -6.23 -33.69
C LEU A 340 13.35 -5.94 -35.03
N ASN A 341 13.64 -6.75 -36.04
CA ASN A 341 12.92 -6.71 -37.31
C ASN A 341 12.02 -7.94 -37.38
N VAL A 342 10.71 -7.72 -37.54
CA VAL A 342 9.69 -8.76 -37.62
C VAL A 342 8.95 -8.62 -38.94
N LEU A 343 8.64 -9.74 -39.59
CA LEU A 343 7.71 -9.75 -40.71
C LEU A 343 6.31 -9.91 -40.15
N ASP A 344 5.42 -8.96 -40.43
CA ASP A 344 4.01 -9.07 -40.05
C ASP A 344 3.33 -10.07 -40.98
N ASP A 345 2.89 -11.20 -40.43
CA ASP A 345 2.29 -12.30 -41.20
C ASP A 345 0.98 -11.89 -41.90
N ALA A 346 0.25 -10.90 -41.34
CA ALA A 346 -1.02 -10.45 -41.90
C ALA A 346 -0.85 -9.50 -43.08
N SER A 347 0.13 -8.58 -42.99
CA SER A 347 0.37 -7.54 -44.01
C SER A 347 1.52 -7.88 -44.97
N GLY A 348 2.42 -8.78 -44.57
CA GLY A 348 3.69 -9.05 -45.25
C GLY A 348 4.70 -7.90 -45.14
N GLU A 349 4.44 -6.88 -44.32
CA GLU A 349 5.34 -5.73 -44.13
C GLU A 349 6.43 -6.05 -43.12
N LEU A 350 7.60 -5.44 -43.30
CA LEU A 350 8.67 -5.49 -42.31
C LEU A 350 8.40 -4.42 -41.24
N VAL A 351 8.22 -4.86 -40.01
CA VAL A 351 8.11 -4.02 -38.81
C VAL A 351 9.47 -3.98 -38.13
N ARG A 352 10.04 -2.78 -37.98
CA ARG A 352 11.27 -2.52 -37.25
C ARG A 352 10.95 -1.84 -35.92
N LEU A 353 11.28 -2.52 -34.84
CA LEU A 353 11.10 -2.11 -33.47
C LEU A 353 12.46 -1.71 -32.90
N GLU A 354 12.58 -0.49 -32.39
CA GLU A 354 13.82 0.03 -31.80
C GLU A 354 13.54 0.51 -30.38
N LEU A 355 14.24 -0.07 -29.41
CA LEU A 355 14.21 0.37 -28.02
C LEU A 355 15.59 0.88 -27.63
N PRO A 356 15.79 2.21 -27.55
CA PRO A 356 17.05 2.78 -27.07
C PRO A 356 17.18 2.48 -25.58
N THR A 357 18.28 1.85 -25.15
CA THR A 357 18.54 1.63 -23.73
C THR A 357 19.40 2.76 -23.18
N ALA A 358 18.88 3.99 -23.24
CA ALA A 358 19.60 5.15 -22.76
C ALA A 358 19.70 5.15 -21.23
N SER A 359 20.90 5.40 -20.70
CA SER A 359 21.22 5.43 -19.26
C SER A 359 20.58 6.59 -18.49
N ASN A 360 19.81 7.46 -19.16
CA ASN A 360 19.20 8.67 -18.60
C ASN A 360 17.69 8.53 -18.29
N GLY A 361 17.14 7.31 -18.33
CA GLY A 361 15.80 7.02 -17.83
C GLY A 361 14.65 7.24 -18.81
N ASN A 362 14.91 7.68 -20.05
CA ASN A 362 13.89 7.82 -21.09
C ASN A 362 14.20 6.89 -22.26
N SER A 363 13.73 5.64 -22.18
CA SER A 363 13.66 4.73 -23.31
C SER A 363 12.25 4.80 -23.92
N SER A 364 12.14 5.19 -25.19
CA SER A 364 10.88 5.20 -25.93
C SER A 364 10.96 4.20 -27.08
N LEU A 365 9.99 3.30 -27.16
CA LEU A 365 9.86 2.38 -28.30
C LEU A 365 9.59 3.18 -29.59
N THR A 366 10.39 2.93 -30.62
CA THR A 366 10.16 3.43 -31.97
C THR A 366 9.75 2.28 -32.87
N ILE A 367 8.64 2.42 -33.59
CA ILE A 367 8.10 1.41 -34.51
C ILE A 367 8.09 2.00 -35.92
N ARG A 368 8.68 1.28 -36.88
CA ARG A 368 8.72 1.66 -38.30
C ARG A 368 8.22 0.51 -39.16
N ARG A 369 7.28 0.78 -40.06
CA ARG A 369 6.79 -0.18 -41.05
C ARG A 369 7.34 0.18 -42.42
N GLU A 370 8.07 -0.74 -43.05
CA GLU A 370 8.55 -0.59 -44.42
C GLU A 370 7.61 -1.33 -45.37
N GLY A 371 6.82 -0.57 -46.14
CA GLY A 371 5.84 -1.09 -47.07
C GLY A 371 6.47 -1.66 -48.35
N GLY A 372 6.18 -2.92 -48.64
CA GLY A 372 6.39 -3.52 -49.97
C GLY A 372 5.40 -2.94 -50.98
N ALA A 373 5.91 -2.23 -52.00
CA ALA A 373 5.10 -1.55 -53.00
C ALA A 373 4.23 -2.52 -53.85
N GLY A 374 2.98 -2.14 -54.15
CA GLY A 374 2.08 -2.99 -54.94
C GLY A 374 0.79 -2.38 -55.51
N ARG A 375 0.81 -1.14 -56.06
CA ARG A 375 -0.13 -0.81 -57.17
C ARG A 375 0.43 0.28 -58.09
N ALA A 376 1.36 -0.13 -58.96
CA ALA A 376 1.57 0.56 -60.23
C ALA A 376 0.44 0.17 -61.19
N GLY A 377 -0.54 1.05 -61.38
CA GLY A 377 -1.55 0.93 -62.43
C GLY A 377 -1.10 1.68 -63.67
N GLY A 378 -0.57 0.97 -64.66
CA GLY A 378 -0.28 1.48 -66.00
C GLY A 378 -0.32 0.33 -67.00
N GLY A 379 -1.36 0.33 -67.84
CA GLY A 379 -1.64 -0.68 -68.88
C GLY A 379 -3.07 -0.57 -69.36
#